data_AF-A0AAV4SIZ3-F1
#
_entry.id   AF-A0AAV4SIZ3-F1
#
_cell.length_a   1.000
_cell.length_b   1.000
_cell.length_c   1.000
_cell.angle_alpha   90.00
_cell.angle_beta   90.00
_cell.angle_gamma   90.00
#
_symmetry.space_group_name_H-M   'P 1'
#
loop_
_entity.id
_entity.type
_entity.pdbx_description
1 polymer ?
#
loop_
_entity_poly.entity_id
_entity_poly.type
_entity_poly.pdbx_seq_one_letter_code
_entity_poly.pdbx_strand_id
1 'polypeptide(L)'
;MMFLMQNKKISFKLLFSYLHFLHSHFLLARLLAPPKTHIGVKIQQPHTGDAAVPTTARLPENNVNQNAEDATPPTPKEIRAIVLTGYGGLKAVKVMKRPEPSAPGEGEVIIRVQACGLNFLDLMARQGAIDNPPKTPCVMGFECAGVIEAVGEGVTDFKAKDNVVALTEYKAWAELVCVPAKYVYSLPSGMEPKEAVSMLMNYIVAYCLVFDIGNLQKGQKVLIHSGGGSVGLAVASLCKTVPDVTLIGTASKHKHDTIAEYFTHLFDHSQDYVQETKKLLPEGVDLVLDCVCGEDVNKGYSLLKPLGRYVLYGTSSIVSGETKSFFSFAKSWWQVDKVSPIKLFDENKILAGFHLRHLLYQQGCHDYVRGVVSKVFKMWEEKKIKITTDSEWALEDVAEAMQKMHDRKNIGKIILLPDKAPKPQQKAMKEKEKSITSGESTDTDPKDEQTPPPEIKNIFVVKSPPFISSQWKCLKFIALQKEKLLIVILAVFVVLPNDCYSLFKDLMCLL
;
A
#
# COMPACT_ATOMS: atom_id res chain seq x y z
N MET A 1 -4.40 -33.24 -32.94
CA MET A 1 -4.12 -32.00 -33.71
C MET A 1 -4.27 -32.22 -35.22
N MET A 2 -3.60 -33.22 -35.82
CA MET A 2 -3.79 -33.57 -37.24
C MET A 2 -5.20 -34.10 -37.58
N PHE A 3 -5.90 -34.74 -36.65
CA PHE A 3 -7.27 -35.24 -36.87
C PHE A 3 -8.34 -34.13 -36.94
N LEU A 4 -8.09 -32.97 -36.35
CA LEU A 4 -9.03 -31.83 -36.34
C LEU A 4 -8.85 -30.89 -37.54
N MET A 5 -7.78 -31.07 -38.32
CA MET A 5 -7.46 -30.23 -39.48
C MET A 5 -8.08 -30.73 -40.80
N GLN A 6 -8.65 -31.94 -40.83
CA GLN A 6 -9.26 -32.53 -42.03
C GLN A 6 -10.75 -32.20 -42.22
N ASN A 7 -11.46 -31.72 -41.18
CA ASN A 7 -12.85 -31.29 -41.31
C ASN A 7 -12.93 -29.76 -41.27
N LYS A 8 -12.93 -29.15 -42.46
CA LYS A 8 -13.08 -27.70 -42.70
C LYS A 8 -14.38 -27.16 -42.08
N LYS A 9 -14.41 -26.79 -40.81
CA LYS A 9 -15.46 -25.93 -40.20
C LYS A 9 -15.18 -25.47 -38.76
N ILE A 10 -13.93 -25.21 -38.40
CA ILE A 10 -13.62 -24.56 -37.12
C ILE A 10 -12.86 -23.26 -37.39
N SER A 11 -13.48 -22.13 -37.04
CA SER A 11 -12.86 -20.80 -37.14
C SER A 11 -11.64 -20.73 -36.25
N PHE A 12 -10.55 -20.16 -36.76
CA PHE A 12 -9.28 -19.94 -36.05
C PHE A 12 -9.47 -19.22 -34.69
N LYS A 13 -10.51 -18.39 -34.58
CA LYS A 13 -10.91 -17.71 -33.33
C LYS A 13 -11.39 -18.68 -32.25
N LEU A 14 -12.11 -19.74 -32.63
CA LEU A 14 -12.65 -20.71 -31.68
C LEU A 14 -11.53 -21.60 -31.11
N LEU A 15 -10.55 -21.96 -31.96
CA LEU A 15 -9.37 -22.71 -31.56
C LEU A 15 -8.49 -21.91 -30.59
N PHE A 16 -8.33 -20.60 -30.85
CA PHE A 16 -7.55 -19.71 -29.99
C PHE A 16 -8.21 -19.51 -28.61
N SER A 17 -9.53 -19.32 -28.58
CA SER A 17 -10.30 -19.24 -27.32
C SER A 17 -10.24 -20.54 -26.51
N TYR A 18 -10.25 -21.70 -27.17
CA TYR A 18 -10.15 -23.00 -26.49
C TYR A 18 -8.75 -23.25 -25.90
N LEU A 19 -7.68 -22.88 -26.61
CA LEU A 19 -6.32 -22.93 -26.06
C LEU A 19 -6.14 -21.95 -24.89
N HIS A 20 -6.72 -20.74 -24.98
CA HIS A 20 -6.69 -19.77 -23.89
C HIS A 20 -7.42 -20.29 -22.65
N PHE A 21 -8.58 -20.92 -22.84
CA PHE A 21 -9.35 -21.53 -21.75
C PHE A 21 -8.56 -22.66 -21.03
N LEU A 22 -7.88 -23.53 -21.79
CA LEU A 22 -7.02 -24.60 -21.26
C LEU A 22 -5.79 -24.06 -20.51
N HIS A 23 -5.15 -23.01 -21.03
CA HIS A 23 -4.00 -22.38 -20.40
C HIS A 23 -4.38 -21.67 -19.08
N SER A 24 -5.56 -21.04 -19.07
CA SER A 24 -6.13 -20.37 -17.89
C SER A 24 -6.47 -21.37 -16.77
N HIS A 25 -7.02 -22.53 -17.14
CA HIS A 25 -7.32 -23.61 -16.19
C HIS A 25 -6.05 -24.31 -15.65
N PHE A 26 -4.99 -24.46 -16.47
CA PHE A 26 -3.72 -25.03 -16.02
C PHE A 26 -2.98 -24.12 -15.02
N LEU A 27 -3.05 -22.79 -15.20
CA LEU A 27 -2.52 -21.84 -14.23
C LEU A 27 -3.31 -21.85 -12.91
N LEU A 28 -4.64 -21.92 -13.00
CA LEU A 28 -5.52 -21.96 -11.82
C LEU A 28 -5.34 -23.28 -11.03
N ALA A 29 -5.12 -24.40 -11.71
CA ALA A 29 -4.82 -25.69 -11.07
C ALA A 29 -3.45 -25.70 -10.35
N ARG A 30 -2.45 -24.96 -10.86
CA ARG A 30 -1.16 -24.80 -10.17
C ARG A 30 -1.23 -23.86 -8.95
N LEU A 31 -2.10 -22.85 -8.99
CA LEU A 31 -2.33 -21.94 -7.87
C LEU A 31 -3.12 -22.57 -6.70
N LEU A 32 -3.83 -23.67 -6.97
CA LEU A 32 -4.68 -24.36 -5.99
C LEU A 32 -4.12 -25.71 -5.50
N ALA A 33 -2.94 -26.13 -5.98
CA ALA A 33 -2.31 -27.36 -5.52
C ALA A 33 -1.74 -27.19 -4.09
N PRO A 34 -2.09 -28.06 -3.12
CA PRO A 34 -1.52 -27.99 -1.78
C PRO A 34 -0.01 -28.30 -1.80
N PRO A 35 0.79 -27.77 -0.86
CA PRO A 35 2.22 -28.03 -0.81
C PRO A 35 2.48 -29.52 -0.59
N LYS A 36 3.36 -30.10 -1.42
CA LYS A 36 3.80 -31.49 -1.27
C LYS A 36 4.54 -31.66 0.06
N THR A 37 3.96 -32.44 0.96
CA THR A 37 4.63 -32.94 2.15
C THR A 37 5.66 -33.99 1.76
N HIS A 38 6.94 -33.72 2.03
CA HIS A 38 7.99 -34.73 1.95
C HIS A 38 7.88 -35.64 3.18
N ILE A 39 7.27 -36.82 2.99
CA ILE A 39 7.33 -37.93 3.94
C ILE A 39 8.66 -38.64 3.68
N GLY A 40 9.65 -38.41 4.56
CA GLY A 40 10.90 -39.16 4.57
C GLY A 40 10.69 -40.51 5.24
N VAL A 41 10.65 -41.57 4.43
CA VAL A 41 10.68 -42.97 4.89
C VAL A 41 12.12 -43.32 5.29
N LYS A 42 12.33 -43.65 6.57
CA LYS A 42 13.59 -44.22 7.09
C LYS A 42 13.60 -45.72 6.79
N ILE A 43 14.51 -46.17 5.93
CA ILE A 43 14.81 -47.59 5.73
C ILE A 43 15.96 -47.95 6.69
N GLN A 44 15.83 -49.11 7.36
CA GLN A 44 16.73 -49.60 8.39
C GLN A 44 17.40 -50.91 7.95
N GLN A 45 18.61 -51.12 8.51
CA GLN A 45 19.35 -52.38 8.76
C GLN A 45 20.36 -52.89 7.70
N PRO A 46 21.36 -53.74 8.06
CA PRO A 46 21.92 -54.08 9.40
C PRO A 46 23.48 -54.15 9.52
N HIS A 47 23.96 -54.13 10.79
CA HIS A 47 25.10 -54.87 11.44
C HIS A 47 26.53 -54.83 10.83
N THR A 48 27.68 -54.87 11.53
CA THR A 48 28.19 -55.30 12.87
C THR A 48 29.57 -54.63 13.12
N GLY A 49 30.06 -54.60 14.37
CA GLY A 49 31.51 -54.53 14.66
C GLY A 49 31.93 -53.80 15.93
N ASP A 50 32.18 -54.56 17.00
CA ASP A 50 32.73 -54.16 18.30
C ASP A 50 34.11 -53.47 18.24
N ALA A 51 34.40 -52.56 19.18
CA ALA A 51 35.60 -52.63 20.04
C ALA A 51 35.73 -51.45 21.04
N ALA A 52 35.78 -51.83 22.33
CA ALA A 52 36.65 -51.37 23.42
C ALA A 52 36.69 -49.88 23.87
N VAL A 53 36.29 -49.73 25.15
CA VAL A 53 36.58 -48.64 26.10
C VAL A 53 38.04 -48.71 26.58
N PRO A 54 38.67 -47.58 26.91
CA PRO A 54 39.50 -47.53 28.12
C PRO A 54 39.14 -46.39 29.08
N THR A 55 39.35 -46.74 30.34
CA THR A 55 38.99 -46.06 31.59
C THR A 55 40.11 -45.09 32.04
N THR A 56 39.68 -43.94 32.57
CA THR A 56 40.30 -43.04 33.57
C THR A 56 41.70 -42.45 33.38
N ALA A 57 41.74 -41.11 33.44
CA ALA A 57 42.72 -40.37 34.22
C ALA A 57 42.06 -39.11 34.84
N ARG A 58 42.03 -39.05 36.19
CA ARG A 58 41.59 -37.90 37.01
C ARG A 58 42.75 -36.94 37.21
N LEU A 59 42.52 -35.63 37.03
CA LEU A 59 43.26 -34.49 37.65
C LEU A 59 42.35 -33.23 37.63
N PRO A 60 42.58 -32.24 38.51
CA PRO A 60 41.83 -31.98 39.74
C PRO A 60 40.69 -30.95 39.62
N GLU A 61 39.75 -31.04 40.55
CA GLU A 61 38.64 -30.09 40.74
C GLU A 61 39.16 -28.70 41.12
N ASN A 62 38.97 -27.72 40.23
CA ASN A 62 39.07 -26.31 40.58
C ASN A 62 37.69 -25.81 41.00
N ASN A 63 37.62 -25.25 42.20
CA ASN A 63 36.48 -24.58 42.83
C ASN A 63 35.68 -23.72 41.84
N VAL A 64 34.52 -24.23 41.42
CA VAL A 64 33.48 -23.40 40.83
C VAL A 64 32.80 -22.69 42.00
N ASN A 65 33.01 -21.37 42.05
CA ASN A 65 32.31 -20.46 42.95
C ASN A 65 30.79 -20.58 42.68
N GLN A 66 30.10 -21.36 43.52
CA GLN A 66 28.65 -21.46 43.54
C GLN A 66 28.10 -20.21 44.22
N ASN A 67 27.98 -19.13 43.45
CA ASN A 67 27.12 -17.97 43.72
C ASN A 67 26.76 -17.34 42.37
N ALA A 68 26.05 -18.09 41.54
CA ALA A 68 25.29 -17.56 40.41
C ALA A 68 23.81 -17.77 40.73
N GLU A 69 23.34 -17.02 41.73
CA GLU A 69 21.92 -16.86 42.00
C GLU A 69 21.26 -16.22 40.79
N ASP A 70 20.33 -16.96 40.17
CA ASP A 70 19.02 -16.49 39.67
C ASP A 70 18.91 -15.00 39.27
N ALA A 71 19.75 -14.55 38.33
CA ALA A 71 19.52 -13.31 37.63
C ALA A 71 18.50 -13.59 36.52
N THR A 72 17.21 -13.36 36.81
CA THR A 72 16.17 -13.24 35.78
C THR A 72 16.74 -12.32 34.68
N PRO A 73 16.79 -12.75 33.40
CA PRO A 73 17.33 -11.90 32.34
C PRO A 73 16.59 -10.55 32.37
N PRO A 74 17.30 -9.42 32.28
CA PRO A 74 16.69 -8.10 32.41
C PRO A 74 15.54 -8.01 31.42
N THR A 75 14.36 -7.61 31.91
CA THR A 75 13.18 -7.41 31.07
C THR A 75 13.59 -6.51 29.89
N PRO A 76 13.39 -6.96 28.64
CA PRO A 76 13.77 -6.16 27.48
C PRO A 76 13.12 -4.78 27.59
N LYS A 77 13.91 -3.73 27.40
CA LYS A 77 13.36 -2.37 27.32
C LYS A 77 12.31 -2.36 26.20
N GLU A 78 11.23 -1.64 26.46
CA GLU A 78 10.11 -1.54 25.52
C GLU A 78 10.05 -0.16 24.88
N ILE A 79 9.66 -0.13 23.62
CA ILE A 79 9.45 1.07 22.81
C ILE A 79 8.05 1.10 22.23
N ARG A 80 7.57 2.30 21.95
CA ARG A 80 6.33 2.50 21.21
C ARG A 80 6.57 2.24 19.73
N ALA A 81 5.62 1.54 19.13
CA ALA A 81 5.56 1.30 17.70
C ALA A 81 4.12 1.28 17.21
N ILE A 82 3.89 1.73 15.98
CA ILE A 82 2.60 1.62 15.31
C ILE A 82 2.52 0.26 14.60
N VAL A 83 1.62 -0.58 15.11
CA VAL A 83 1.44 -1.97 14.69
C VAL A 83 0.15 -2.12 13.90
N LEU A 84 0.26 -2.72 12.72
CA LEU A 84 -0.87 -3.30 12.01
C LEU A 84 -1.22 -4.65 12.64
N THR A 85 -2.35 -4.74 13.33
CA THR A 85 -2.79 -6.00 13.98
C THR A 85 -3.47 -6.97 13.02
N GLY A 86 -3.93 -6.48 11.87
CA GLY A 86 -4.59 -7.23 10.80
C GLY A 86 -4.88 -6.31 9.61
N TYR A 87 -5.23 -6.86 8.45
CA TYR A 87 -5.57 -6.03 7.29
C TYR A 87 -6.97 -5.42 7.40
N GLY A 88 -7.12 -4.14 7.03
CA GLY A 88 -8.43 -3.49 6.97
C GLY A 88 -8.41 -1.97 7.18
N GLY A 89 -9.43 -1.50 7.90
CA GLY A 89 -9.63 -0.08 8.23
C GLY A 89 -8.72 0.44 9.35
N LEU A 90 -8.97 1.66 9.78
CA LEU A 90 -8.12 2.36 10.77
C LEU A 90 -8.00 1.66 12.11
N LYS A 91 -9.05 0.94 12.56
CA LYS A 91 -9.05 0.19 13.82
C LYS A 91 -7.99 -0.92 13.90
N ALA A 92 -7.44 -1.32 12.75
CA ALA A 92 -6.41 -2.33 12.69
C ALA A 92 -4.99 -1.77 12.94
N VAL A 93 -4.84 -0.45 13.09
CA VAL A 93 -3.59 0.22 13.39
C VAL A 93 -3.61 0.66 14.85
N LYS A 94 -2.63 0.21 15.64
CA LYS A 94 -2.54 0.48 17.08
C LYS A 94 -1.14 0.88 17.48
N VAL A 95 -1.01 1.86 18.36
CA VAL A 95 0.25 2.07 19.10
C VAL A 95 0.36 0.97 20.16
N MET A 96 1.47 0.26 20.15
CA MET A 96 1.76 -0.83 21.07
C MET A 96 3.19 -0.71 21.58
N LYS A 97 3.43 -1.21 22.79
CA LYS A 97 4.78 -1.46 23.26
C LYS A 97 5.37 -2.69 22.58
N ARG A 98 6.63 -2.60 22.18
CA ARG A 98 7.42 -3.66 21.55
C ARG A 98 8.79 -3.73 22.21
N PRO A 99 9.42 -4.90 22.30
CA PRO A 99 10.82 -4.97 22.70
C PRO A 99 11.67 -4.07 21.80
N GLU A 100 12.65 -3.38 22.39
CA GLU A 100 13.71 -2.72 21.63
C GLU A 100 14.38 -3.73 20.67
N PRO A 101 14.81 -3.30 19.47
CA PRO A 101 15.67 -4.13 18.65
C PRO A 101 16.90 -4.55 19.43
N SER A 102 17.27 -5.83 19.35
CA SER A 102 18.58 -6.30 19.78
C SER A 102 19.69 -5.57 19.01
N ALA A 103 20.95 -5.72 19.45
CA ALA A 103 22.11 -5.15 18.75
C ALA A 103 22.05 -5.41 17.22
N PRO A 104 22.46 -4.44 16.39
CA PRO A 104 22.38 -4.57 14.94
C PRO A 104 23.20 -5.76 14.44
N GLY A 105 22.67 -6.49 13.47
CA GLY A 105 23.41 -7.54 12.77
C GLY A 105 24.48 -6.99 11.82
N GLU A 106 25.20 -7.88 11.16
CA GLU A 106 26.15 -7.52 10.10
C GLU A 106 25.46 -6.66 9.01
N GLY A 107 26.08 -5.53 8.67
CA GLY A 107 25.59 -4.60 7.66
C GLY A 107 24.35 -3.80 8.07
N GLU A 108 23.92 -3.85 9.34
CA GLU A 108 22.76 -3.12 9.85
C GLU A 108 23.14 -1.96 10.77
N VAL A 109 22.23 -1.00 10.92
CA VAL A 109 22.32 0.07 11.92
C VAL A 109 21.01 0.16 12.69
N ILE A 110 21.09 0.62 13.94
CA ILE A 110 19.93 1.02 14.73
C ILE A 110 19.81 2.54 14.71
N ILE A 111 18.64 3.04 14.33
CA ILE A 111 18.32 4.47 14.28
C ILE A 111 17.33 4.77 15.39
N ARG A 112 17.66 5.75 16.24
CA ARG A 112 16.73 6.43 17.15
C ARG A 112 15.89 7.39 16.34
N VAL A 113 14.62 7.05 16.14
CA VAL A 113 13.74 7.76 15.20
C VAL A 113 13.25 9.07 15.81
N GLN A 114 13.37 10.15 15.04
CA GLN A 114 12.88 11.48 15.40
C GLN A 114 11.70 11.92 14.54
N ALA A 115 11.60 11.42 13.30
CA ALA A 115 10.47 11.68 12.42
C ALA A 115 10.21 10.50 11.47
N CYS A 116 8.94 10.26 11.15
CA CYS A 116 8.51 9.28 10.16
C CYS A 116 7.64 9.94 9.10
N GLY A 117 7.80 9.55 7.84
CA GLY A 117 6.88 9.96 6.78
C GLY A 117 5.66 9.03 6.69
N LEU A 118 4.49 9.61 6.48
CA LEU A 118 3.28 8.89 6.08
C LEU A 118 3.11 9.00 4.57
N ASN A 119 3.01 7.85 3.91
CA ASN A 119 2.89 7.70 2.46
C ASN A 119 1.58 7.02 2.07
N PHE A 120 1.16 7.20 0.83
CA PHE A 120 0.00 6.47 0.30
C PHE A 120 0.24 4.95 0.30
N LEU A 121 1.50 4.52 0.16
CA LEU A 121 1.93 3.13 0.31
C LEU A 121 1.56 2.55 1.68
N ASP A 122 1.58 3.34 2.76
CA ASP A 122 1.18 2.89 4.09
C ASP A 122 -0.33 2.58 4.17
N LEU A 123 -1.16 3.35 3.48
CA LEU A 123 -2.60 3.07 3.36
C LEU A 123 -2.84 1.77 2.58
N MET A 124 -2.11 1.56 1.48
CA MET A 124 -2.19 0.32 0.71
C MET A 124 -1.72 -0.88 1.54
N ALA A 125 -0.64 -0.74 2.31
CA ALA A 125 -0.13 -1.76 3.20
C ALA A 125 -1.13 -2.11 4.30
N ARG A 126 -1.75 -1.11 4.95
CA ARG A 126 -2.81 -1.30 5.96
C ARG A 126 -3.97 -2.15 5.43
N GLN A 127 -4.33 -1.97 4.15
CA GLN A 127 -5.41 -2.70 3.51
C GLN A 127 -4.98 -4.06 2.93
N GLY A 128 -3.70 -4.40 2.92
CA GLY A 128 -3.19 -5.58 2.22
C GLY A 128 -3.36 -5.47 0.70
N ALA A 129 -3.38 -4.23 0.17
CA ALA A 129 -3.51 -3.90 -1.24
C ALA A 129 -2.14 -3.70 -1.90
N ILE A 130 -1.17 -4.52 -1.53
CA ILE A 130 0.20 -4.53 -2.03
C ILE A 130 0.61 -5.95 -2.39
N ASP A 131 1.68 -6.09 -3.16
CA ASP A 131 2.28 -7.37 -3.45
C ASP A 131 3.07 -7.91 -2.23
N ASN A 132 2.92 -9.20 -1.98
CA ASN A 132 3.56 -9.92 -0.86
C ASN A 132 3.43 -9.20 0.49
N PRO A 133 2.19 -8.95 0.95
CA PRO A 133 1.97 -8.22 2.18
C PRO A 133 2.50 -9.03 3.38
N PRO A 134 3.12 -8.40 4.40
CA PRO A 134 3.77 -9.12 5.50
C PRO A 134 2.78 -9.94 6.34
N LYS A 135 3.26 -10.82 7.22
CA LYS A 135 2.36 -11.43 8.21
C LYS A 135 2.00 -10.39 9.28
N THR A 136 0.72 -10.26 9.61
CA THR A 136 0.27 -9.45 10.75
C THR A 136 0.28 -10.29 12.04
N PRO A 137 0.61 -9.71 13.21
CA PRO A 137 0.86 -8.30 13.43
C PRO A 137 2.27 -7.84 12.97
N CYS A 138 2.38 -6.65 12.37
CA CYS A 138 3.67 -6.08 11.94
C CYS A 138 3.76 -4.58 12.26
N VAL A 139 4.98 -4.07 12.44
CA VAL A 139 5.22 -2.61 12.59
C VAL A 139 5.20 -1.96 11.22
N MET A 140 4.50 -0.84 11.07
CA MET A 140 4.31 -0.16 9.78
C MET A 140 5.39 0.89 9.48
N GLY A 141 5.28 1.55 8.31
CA GLY A 141 6.12 2.67 7.89
C GLY A 141 7.26 2.28 6.96
N PHE A 142 7.49 3.08 5.93
CA PHE A 142 8.54 2.86 4.92
C PHE A 142 9.65 3.91 4.89
N GLU A 143 9.60 4.93 5.74
CA GLU A 143 10.71 5.87 5.90
C GLU A 143 10.74 6.51 7.29
N CYS A 144 11.95 6.83 7.75
CA CYS A 144 12.19 7.55 8.99
C CYS A 144 13.48 8.37 8.89
N ALA A 145 13.62 9.36 9.76
CA ALA A 145 14.84 10.10 10.01
C ALA A 145 15.13 10.15 11.50
N GLY A 146 16.41 10.24 11.86
CA GLY A 146 16.85 10.31 13.23
C GLY A 146 18.36 10.19 13.36
N VAL A 147 18.80 9.65 14.50
CA VAL A 147 20.21 9.55 14.86
C VAL A 147 20.62 8.08 14.96
N ILE A 148 21.78 7.72 14.41
CA ILE A 148 22.32 6.37 14.59
C ILE A 148 22.67 6.15 16.07
N GLU A 149 22.09 5.12 16.66
CA GLU A 149 22.36 4.71 18.04
C GLU A 149 23.47 3.65 18.09
N ALA A 150 23.44 2.70 17.16
CA ALA A 150 24.43 1.63 17.07
C ALA A 150 24.66 1.21 15.61
N VAL A 151 25.84 0.68 15.32
CA VAL A 151 26.22 0.13 14.02
C VAL A 151 26.67 -1.33 14.21
N GLY A 152 26.29 -2.18 13.26
CA GLY A 152 26.67 -3.59 13.24
C GLY A 152 28.01 -3.81 12.56
N GLU A 153 28.47 -5.06 12.56
CA GLU A 153 29.70 -5.48 11.90
C GLU A 153 29.68 -5.14 10.40
N GLY A 154 30.82 -4.77 9.83
CA GLY A 154 30.95 -4.46 8.39
C GLY A 154 30.42 -3.09 7.96
N VAL A 155 29.71 -2.36 8.82
CA VAL A 155 29.28 -0.97 8.52
C VAL A 155 30.45 -0.01 8.73
N THR A 156 30.91 0.60 7.64
CA THR A 156 32.06 1.55 7.65
C THR A 156 31.67 2.98 7.30
N ASP A 157 30.57 3.18 6.59
CA ASP A 157 30.10 4.49 6.13
C ASP A 157 29.39 5.31 7.22
N PHE A 158 29.10 4.70 8.37
CA PHE A 158 28.29 5.28 9.44
C PHE A 158 28.86 5.00 10.82
N LYS A 159 28.58 5.90 11.76
CA LYS A 159 28.88 5.71 13.19
C LYS A 159 27.74 6.22 14.07
N ALA A 160 27.77 5.83 15.35
CA ALA A 160 26.85 6.37 16.35
C ALA A 160 26.90 7.91 16.38
N LYS A 161 25.74 8.52 16.60
CA LYS A 161 25.46 9.98 16.57
C LYS A 161 25.39 10.63 15.19
N ASP A 162 25.58 9.89 14.09
CA ASP A 162 25.33 10.45 12.77
C ASP A 162 23.82 10.71 12.55
N ASN A 163 23.48 11.85 11.95
CA ASN A 163 22.11 12.18 11.55
C ASN A 163 21.80 11.56 10.19
N VAL A 164 20.72 10.80 10.10
CA VAL A 164 20.41 9.99 8.92
C VAL A 164 18.92 9.99 8.60
N VAL A 165 18.62 9.65 7.34
CA VAL A 165 17.29 9.24 6.89
C VAL A 165 17.38 7.88 6.21
N ALA A 166 16.35 7.07 6.33
CA ALA A 166 16.31 5.71 5.80
C ALA A 166 15.01 5.42 5.06
N LEU A 167 15.11 4.65 3.98
CA LEU A 167 13.98 3.97 3.36
C LEU A 167 13.93 2.55 3.89
N THR A 168 12.87 2.19 4.60
CA THR A 168 12.75 0.86 5.21
C THR A 168 11.70 0.04 4.48
N GLU A 169 11.84 -1.28 4.51
CA GLU A 169 10.76 -2.18 4.14
C GLU A 169 9.99 -2.53 5.41
N TYR A 170 8.99 -1.70 5.75
CA TYR A 170 8.28 -1.69 7.04
C TYR A 170 9.13 -1.22 8.23
N LYS A 171 8.54 -1.27 9.42
CA LYS A 171 9.18 -1.02 10.73
C LYS A 171 9.61 0.42 11.02
N ALA A 172 9.45 1.38 10.10
CA ALA A 172 9.89 2.75 10.35
C ALA A 172 9.10 3.47 11.46
N TRP A 173 7.83 3.10 11.69
CA TRP A 173 6.97 3.78 12.66
C TRP A 173 7.14 3.21 14.07
N ALA A 174 8.35 3.34 14.60
CA ALA A 174 8.75 2.95 15.95
C ALA A 174 9.79 3.94 16.50
N GLU A 175 10.03 3.93 17.81
CA GLU A 175 11.05 4.80 18.44
C GLU A 175 12.49 4.39 18.12
N LEU A 176 12.74 3.09 17.85
CA LEU A 176 13.95 2.64 17.17
C LEU A 176 13.62 1.72 16.02
N VAL A 177 14.47 1.75 15.01
CA VAL A 177 14.42 0.82 13.88
C VAL A 177 15.80 0.26 13.59
N CYS A 178 15.89 -1.06 13.39
CA CYS A 178 17.06 -1.71 12.79
C CYS A 178 16.87 -1.79 11.27
N VAL A 179 17.84 -1.31 10.51
CA VAL A 179 17.77 -1.21 9.05
C VAL A 179 19.12 -1.55 8.41
N PRO A 180 19.15 -2.28 7.28
CA PRO A 180 20.37 -2.46 6.50
C PRO A 180 20.98 -1.11 6.06
N ALA A 181 22.27 -0.91 6.32
CA ALA A 181 22.98 0.34 6.06
C ALA A 181 22.87 0.82 4.60
N LYS A 182 22.71 -0.12 3.65
CA LYS A 182 22.53 0.19 2.23
C LYS A 182 21.26 1.00 1.90
N TYR A 183 20.28 1.06 2.81
CA TYR A 183 19.08 1.89 2.67
C TYR A 183 19.08 3.15 3.54
N VAL A 184 20.23 3.47 4.15
CA VAL A 184 20.46 4.63 5.00
C VAL A 184 21.28 5.67 4.25
N TYR A 185 20.94 6.94 4.47
CA TYR A 185 21.55 8.10 3.83
C TYR A 185 21.87 9.17 4.88
N SER A 186 23.09 9.68 4.85
CA SER A 186 23.52 10.77 5.74
C SER A 186 22.76 12.06 5.41
N LEU A 187 22.26 12.74 6.43
CA LEU A 187 21.61 14.03 6.23
C LEU A 187 22.64 15.11 5.87
N PRO A 188 22.33 15.99 4.90
CA PRO A 188 23.08 17.23 4.70
C PRO A 188 23.15 18.06 5.98
N SER A 189 24.22 18.82 6.14
CA SER A 189 24.38 19.70 7.31
C SER A 189 23.23 20.71 7.37
N GLY A 190 22.59 20.80 8.54
CA GLY A 190 21.47 21.73 8.78
C GLY A 190 20.10 21.23 8.32
N MET A 191 20.00 20.04 7.72
CA MET A 191 18.71 19.43 7.41
C MET A 191 18.09 18.79 8.66
N GLU A 192 16.89 19.21 8.99
CA GLU A 192 16.13 18.65 10.11
C GLU A 192 15.51 17.28 9.74
N PRO A 193 15.37 16.33 10.70
CA PRO A 193 14.76 15.02 10.44
C PRO A 193 13.37 15.08 9.80
N LYS A 194 12.55 16.05 10.22
CA LYS A 194 11.21 16.27 9.67
C LYS A 194 11.24 16.75 8.23
N GLU A 195 12.22 17.57 7.88
CA GLU A 195 12.43 18.03 6.50
C GLU A 195 12.91 16.89 5.62
N ALA A 196 13.81 16.05 6.14
CA ALA A 196 14.31 14.87 5.46
C ALA A 196 13.22 13.88 5.06
N VAL A 197 12.29 13.52 5.96
CA VAL A 197 11.16 12.61 5.63
C VAL A 197 10.09 13.29 4.75
N SER A 198 10.01 14.62 4.74
CA SER A 198 9.21 15.37 3.76
C SER A 198 9.81 15.37 2.36
N MET A 199 11.10 15.12 2.24
CA MET A 199 11.80 15.09 0.97
C MET A 199 11.99 13.66 0.44
N LEU A 200 12.61 12.76 1.21
CA LEU A 200 13.28 11.56 0.70
C LEU A 200 12.45 10.74 -0.29
N MET A 201 11.39 10.05 0.17
CA MET A 201 10.60 9.20 -0.72
C MET A 201 9.95 9.98 -1.87
N ASN A 202 9.42 11.18 -1.58
CA ASN A 202 8.67 11.95 -2.57
C ASN A 202 9.58 12.44 -3.71
N TYR A 203 10.78 12.91 -3.37
CA TYR A 203 11.71 13.50 -4.32
C TYR A 203 12.53 12.47 -5.09
N ILE A 204 12.79 11.28 -4.52
CA ILE A 204 13.37 10.18 -5.32
C ILE A 204 12.37 9.77 -6.40
N VAL A 205 11.10 9.56 -6.03
CA VAL A 205 10.05 9.25 -7.02
C VAL A 205 9.96 10.38 -8.04
N ALA A 206 9.82 11.62 -7.61
CA ALA A 206 9.71 12.76 -8.50
C ALA A 206 10.93 12.91 -9.44
N TYR A 207 12.15 12.70 -8.94
CA TYR A 207 13.36 12.79 -9.75
C TYR A 207 13.34 11.75 -10.88
N CYS A 208 13.05 10.48 -10.56
CA CYS A 208 12.97 9.43 -11.57
C CYS A 208 11.86 9.71 -12.60
N LEU A 209 10.71 10.23 -12.14
CA LEU A 209 9.59 10.58 -13.01
C LEU A 209 9.91 11.74 -13.95
N VAL A 210 10.62 12.76 -13.46
CA VAL A 210 10.91 13.98 -14.23
C VAL A 210 12.12 13.78 -15.16
N PHE A 211 13.23 13.26 -14.63
CA PHE A 211 14.51 13.26 -15.35
C PHE A 211 14.82 11.92 -16.02
N ASP A 212 14.62 10.79 -15.32
CA ASP A 212 15.11 9.51 -15.84
C ASP A 212 14.11 8.86 -16.81
N ILE A 213 12.84 8.80 -16.44
CA ILE A 213 11.76 8.24 -17.27
C ILE A 213 11.12 9.34 -18.10
N GLY A 214 10.82 10.46 -17.45
CA GLY A 214 10.16 11.59 -18.08
C GLY A 214 11.07 12.37 -18.99
N ASN A 215 12.40 12.27 -18.87
CA ASN A 215 13.41 13.00 -19.67
C ASN A 215 12.98 14.43 -20.01
N LEU A 216 12.55 15.19 -18.99
CA LEU A 216 11.94 16.50 -19.15
C LEU A 216 12.94 17.50 -19.73
N GLN A 217 12.54 18.15 -20.82
CA GLN A 217 13.34 19.14 -21.53
C GLN A 217 12.76 20.55 -21.36
N LYS A 218 13.60 21.55 -21.65
CA LYS A 218 13.20 22.95 -21.73
C LYS A 218 11.94 23.13 -22.59
N GLY A 219 10.99 23.92 -22.11
CA GLY A 219 9.79 24.27 -22.88
C GLY A 219 8.70 23.19 -22.92
N GLN A 220 8.89 22.02 -22.31
CA GLN A 220 7.91 20.93 -22.34
C GLN A 220 6.72 21.18 -21.41
N LYS A 221 5.62 20.47 -21.69
CA LYS A 221 4.33 20.61 -21.02
C LYS A 221 4.06 19.35 -20.24
N VAL A 222 3.76 19.49 -18.95
CA VAL A 222 3.59 18.35 -18.03
C VAL A 222 2.22 18.41 -17.38
N LEU A 223 1.50 17.30 -17.40
CA LEU A 223 0.26 17.11 -16.64
C LEU A 223 0.53 16.21 -15.44
N ILE A 224 0.17 16.69 -14.25
CA ILE A 224 0.44 16.06 -12.97
C ILE A 224 -0.89 15.79 -12.26
N HIS A 225 -1.23 14.52 -12.09
CA HIS A 225 -2.35 14.15 -11.24
C HIS A 225 -2.02 14.33 -9.76
N SER A 226 -3.05 14.68 -8.98
CA SER A 226 -2.93 14.89 -7.53
C SER A 226 -1.86 15.93 -7.17
N GLY A 227 -1.89 17.09 -7.85
CA GLY A 227 -0.87 18.14 -7.76
C GLY A 227 -0.62 18.70 -6.35
N GLY A 228 -1.61 18.63 -5.46
CA GLY A 228 -1.45 19.02 -4.05
C GLY A 228 -0.89 17.92 -3.12
N GLY A 229 -0.69 16.70 -3.62
CA GLY A 229 -0.09 15.61 -2.86
C GLY A 229 1.44 15.76 -2.73
N SER A 230 2.05 15.03 -1.81
CA SER A 230 3.50 15.11 -1.54
C SER A 230 4.37 14.87 -2.78
N VAL A 231 4.04 13.86 -3.59
CA VAL A 231 4.77 13.58 -4.84
C VAL A 231 4.44 14.62 -5.91
N GLY A 232 3.18 15.04 -6.04
CA GLY A 232 2.77 16.05 -7.01
C GLY A 232 3.50 17.39 -6.82
N LEU A 233 3.62 17.84 -5.57
CA LEU A 233 4.39 19.04 -5.22
C LEU A 233 5.91 18.85 -5.42
N ALA A 234 6.46 17.67 -5.10
CA ALA A 234 7.87 17.37 -5.37
C ALA A 234 8.19 17.38 -6.87
N VAL A 235 7.33 16.78 -7.70
CA VAL A 235 7.41 16.83 -9.16
C VAL A 235 7.36 18.26 -9.65
N ALA A 236 6.36 19.05 -9.22
CA ALA A 236 6.24 20.45 -9.64
C ALA A 236 7.47 21.28 -9.23
N SER A 237 8.00 21.05 -8.03
CA SER A 237 9.23 21.70 -7.56
C SER A 237 10.44 21.34 -8.42
N LEU A 238 10.60 20.07 -8.85
CA LEU A 238 11.70 19.66 -9.71
C LEU A 238 11.54 20.16 -11.14
N CYS A 239 10.32 20.12 -11.70
CA CYS A 239 10.05 20.64 -13.04
C CYS A 239 10.42 22.12 -13.18
N LYS A 240 10.22 22.93 -12.13
CA LYS A 240 10.61 24.34 -12.11
C LYS A 240 12.11 24.59 -12.22
N THR A 241 12.95 23.58 -11.97
CA THR A 241 14.39 23.68 -12.21
C THR A 241 14.75 23.59 -13.69
N VAL A 242 13.80 23.16 -14.53
CA VAL A 242 13.93 23.10 -15.99
C VAL A 242 13.29 24.36 -16.61
N PRO A 243 13.99 25.10 -17.47
CA PRO A 243 13.47 26.35 -18.03
C PRO A 243 12.20 26.17 -18.86
N ASP A 244 11.31 27.16 -18.80
CA ASP A 244 10.14 27.33 -19.68
C ASP A 244 9.13 26.17 -19.66
N VAL A 245 9.12 25.34 -18.61
CA VAL A 245 8.16 24.24 -18.48
C VAL A 245 6.78 24.76 -18.12
N THR A 246 5.74 24.27 -18.81
CA THR A 246 4.34 24.53 -18.47
C THR A 246 3.78 23.39 -17.62
N LEU A 247 3.22 23.70 -16.46
CA LEU A 247 2.71 22.71 -15.51
C LEU A 247 1.20 22.79 -15.38
N ILE A 248 0.52 21.68 -15.66
CA ILE A 248 -0.90 21.48 -15.44
C ILE A 248 -1.06 20.52 -14.25
N GLY A 249 -1.77 20.95 -13.21
CA GLY A 249 -2.08 20.12 -12.05
C GLY A 249 -3.57 19.81 -11.94
N THR A 250 -3.93 18.59 -11.56
CA THR A 250 -5.30 18.28 -11.09
C THR A 250 -5.31 18.16 -9.56
N ALA A 251 -6.22 18.89 -8.91
CA ALA A 251 -6.37 18.90 -7.44
C ALA A 251 -7.74 19.43 -7.05
N SER A 252 -8.26 19.06 -5.88
CA SER A 252 -9.49 19.65 -5.34
C SER A 252 -9.40 21.19 -5.22
N LYS A 253 -10.50 21.87 -5.53
CA LYS A 253 -10.59 23.33 -5.66
C LYS A 253 -10.09 24.08 -4.43
N HIS A 254 -10.41 23.59 -3.23
CA HIS A 254 -9.99 24.19 -1.96
C HIS A 254 -8.46 24.23 -1.76
N LYS A 255 -7.68 23.49 -2.57
CA LYS A 255 -6.21 23.51 -2.52
C LYS A 255 -5.58 24.47 -3.51
N HIS A 256 -6.36 24.96 -4.49
CA HIS A 256 -5.81 25.66 -5.65
C HIS A 256 -4.98 26.87 -5.25
N ASP A 257 -5.50 27.72 -4.37
CA ASP A 257 -4.81 28.95 -3.94
C ASP A 257 -3.49 28.64 -3.23
N THR A 258 -3.46 27.60 -2.39
CA THR A 258 -2.25 27.19 -1.66
C THR A 258 -1.16 26.64 -2.58
N ILE A 259 -1.54 25.98 -3.68
CA ILE A 259 -0.57 25.34 -4.60
C ILE A 259 -0.39 26.13 -5.90
N ALA A 260 -1.06 27.26 -6.06
CA ALA A 260 -1.06 28.07 -7.28
C ALA A 260 0.35 28.47 -7.71
N GLU A 261 1.25 28.74 -6.74
CA GLU A 261 2.64 29.07 -7.04
C GLU A 261 3.34 27.98 -7.85
N TYR A 262 2.96 26.71 -7.71
CA TYR A 262 3.64 25.56 -8.32
C TYR A 262 3.22 25.28 -9.77
N PHE A 263 2.04 25.71 -10.19
CA PHE A 263 1.42 25.27 -11.43
C PHE A 263 1.07 26.46 -12.33
N THR A 264 1.23 26.28 -13.64
CA THR A 264 0.77 27.27 -14.63
C THR A 264 -0.76 27.25 -14.73
N HIS A 265 -1.35 26.05 -14.67
CA HIS A 265 -2.79 25.85 -14.70
C HIS A 265 -3.21 24.77 -13.69
N LEU A 266 -4.36 24.98 -13.05
CA LEU A 266 -4.95 24.05 -12.10
C LEU A 266 -6.39 23.72 -12.50
N PHE A 267 -6.70 22.43 -12.50
CA PHE A 267 -8.05 21.92 -12.74
C PHE A 267 -8.58 21.22 -11.50
N ASP A 268 -9.86 21.44 -11.21
CA ASP A 268 -10.58 20.69 -10.20
C ASP A 268 -10.97 19.30 -10.73
N HIS A 269 -11.07 18.31 -9.84
CA HIS A 269 -11.46 16.95 -10.21
C HIS A 269 -12.89 16.83 -10.77
N SER A 270 -13.78 17.79 -10.48
CA SER A 270 -15.12 17.85 -11.08
C SER A 270 -15.12 18.29 -12.54
N GLN A 271 -14.02 18.87 -13.03
CA GLN A 271 -13.89 19.31 -14.42
C GLN A 271 -13.40 18.16 -15.31
N ASP A 272 -13.77 18.21 -16.59
CA ASP A 272 -13.14 17.36 -17.61
C ASP A 272 -11.76 17.93 -17.95
N TYR A 273 -10.75 17.49 -17.19
CA TYR A 273 -9.38 17.95 -17.39
C TYR A 273 -8.83 17.65 -18.79
N VAL A 274 -9.38 16.67 -19.52
CA VAL A 274 -8.96 16.37 -20.90
C VAL A 274 -9.40 17.50 -21.81
N GLN A 275 -10.67 17.92 -21.72
CA GLN A 275 -11.19 19.03 -22.51
C GLN A 275 -10.53 20.35 -22.13
N GLU A 276 -10.37 20.63 -20.82
CA GLU A 276 -9.70 21.84 -20.36
C GLU A 276 -8.23 21.89 -20.81
N THR A 277 -7.52 20.75 -20.78
CA THR A 277 -6.16 20.67 -21.32
C THR A 277 -6.14 20.95 -22.81
N LYS A 278 -7.06 20.36 -23.61
CA LYS A 278 -7.11 20.57 -25.07
C LYS A 278 -7.49 21.99 -25.46
N LYS A 279 -8.29 22.70 -24.65
CA LYS A 279 -8.59 24.12 -24.86
C LYS A 279 -7.33 24.99 -24.73
N LEU A 280 -6.49 24.71 -23.74
CA LEU A 280 -5.25 25.46 -23.51
C LEU A 280 -4.10 25.02 -24.42
N LEU A 281 -3.99 23.71 -24.64
CA LEU A 281 -2.93 23.03 -25.38
C LEU A 281 -3.56 22.06 -26.38
N PRO A 282 -4.03 22.54 -27.55
CA PRO A 282 -4.71 21.69 -28.55
C PRO A 282 -3.89 20.49 -29.02
N GLU A 283 -2.56 20.61 -29.03
CA GLU A 283 -1.65 19.52 -29.38
C GLU A 283 -1.41 18.52 -28.25
N GLY A 284 -1.87 18.82 -27.02
CA GLY A 284 -1.64 18.00 -25.84
C GLY A 284 -0.36 18.36 -25.06
N VAL A 285 0.16 17.39 -24.31
CA VAL A 285 1.30 17.53 -23.39
C VAL A 285 2.43 16.55 -23.73
N ASP A 286 3.65 16.88 -23.30
CA ASP A 286 4.84 16.05 -23.50
C ASP A 286 4.97 14.93 -22.47
N LEU A 287 4.46 15.16 -21.26
CA LEU A 287 4.57 14.23 -20.14
C LEU A 287 3.28 14.20 -19.31
N VAL A 288 2.76 13.00 -19.03
CA VAL A 288 1.66 12.76 -18.09
C VAL A 288 2.16 11.89 -16.95
N LEU A 289 1.98 12.37 -15.72
CA LEU A 289 2.38 11.67 -14.50
C LEU A 289 1.15 11.28 -13.70
N ASP A 290 0.87 9.98 -13.67
CA ASP A 290 -0.35 9.42 -13.10
C ASP A 290 -0.11 8.57 -11.84
N CYS A 291 -0.78 8.95 -10.76
CA CYS A 291 -0.89 8.17 -9.53
C CYS A 291 -2.29 7.60 -9.27
N VAL A 292 -3.24 7.78 -10.19
CA VAL A 292 -4.64 7.40 -10.03
C VAL A 292 -4.90 6.01 -10.59
N CYS A 293 -4.42 5.73 -11.81
CA CYS A 293 -4.72 4.52 -12.59
C CYS A 293 -6.21 4.41 -13.00
N GLY A 294 -6.59 3.32 -13.66
CA GLY A 294 -7.95 3.08 -14.16
C GLY A 294 -8.25 3.88 -15.43
N GLU A 295 -9.41 4.54 -15.50
CA GLU A 295 -9.82 5.31 -16.70
C GLU A 295 -8.87 6.46 -17.04
N ASP A 296 -8.16 6.99 -16.04
CA ASP A 296 -7.19 8.08 -16.22
C ASP A 296 -5.99 7.67 -17.09
N VAL A 297 -5.73 6.36 -17.23
CA VAL A 297 -4.71 5.84 -18.15
C VAL A 297 -5.04 6.21 -19.59
N ASN A 298 -6.27 5.94 -20.02
CA ASN A 298 -6.70 6.23 -21.38
C ASN A 298 -6.82 7.73 -21.64
N LYS A 299 -7.36 8.48 -20.67
CA LYS A 299 -7.50 9.94 -20.74
C LYS A 299 -6.13 10.60 -20.86
N GLY A 300 -5.20 10.29 -19.95
CA GLY A 300 -3.84 10.80 -19.99
C GLY A 300 -3.10 10.43 -21.27
N TYR A 301 -3.18 9.17 -21.71
CA TYR A 301 -2.56 8.72 -22.96
C TYR A 301 -3.10 9.48 -24.19
N SER A 302 -4.40 9.81 -24.20
CA SER A 302 -5.03 10.57 -25.28
C SER A 302 -4.58 12.04 -25.36
N LEU A 303 -4.01 12.57 -24.27
CA LEU A 303 -3.47 13.93 -24.18
C LEU A 303 -2.01 14.02 -24.62
N LEU A 304 -1.35 12.90 -24.91
CA LEU A 304 0.06 12.93 -25.30
C LEU A 304 0.24 13.48 -26.72
N LYS A 305 1.24 14.37 -26.85
CA LYS A 305 1.88 14.71 -28.13
C LYS A 305 2.58 13.49 -28.73
N PRO A 306 2.94 13.53 -30.04
CA PRO A 306 3.98 12.66 -30.57
C PRO A 306 5.25 12.74 -29.71
N LEU A 307 5.88 11.59 -29.46
CA LEU A 307 7.02 11.41 -28.54
C LEU A 307 6.70 11.72 -27.06
N GLY A 308 5.41 11.90 -26.75
CA GLY A 308 4.93 12.09 -25.40
C GLY A 308 5.06 10.82 -24.55
N ARG A 309 5.23 11.02 -23.25
CA ARG A 309 5.42 9.96 -22.26
C ARG A 309 4.28 9.96 -21.25
N TYR A 310 3.65 8.81 -21.06
CA TYR A 310 2.78 8.57 -19.92
C TYR A 310 3.51 7.69 -18.91
N VAL A 311 3.51 8.08 -17.64
CA VAL A 311 4.16 7.33 -16.57
C VAL A 311 3.17 7.03 -15.45
N LEU A 312 2.86 5.74 -15.25
CA LEU A 312 2.09 5.26 -14.12
C LEU A 312 3.02 5.00 -12.92
N TYR A 313 2.77 5.64 -11.78
CA TYR A 313 3.60 5.45 -10.59
C TYR A 313 2.81 5.23 -9.28
N GLY A 314 1.49 5.11 -9.40
CA GLY A 314 0.62 4.78 -8.27
C GLY A 314 -0.76 4.34 -8.74
N THR A 315 -1.48 3.66 -7.86
CA THR A 315 -2.82 3.13 -8.13
C THR A 315 -3.79 3.60 -7.05
N SER A 316 -3.89 4.91 -6.84
CA SER A 316 -4.67 5.48 -5.74
C SER A 316 -6.18 5.24 -5.88
N SER A 317 -6.67 4.90 -7.07
CA SER A 317 -8.07 4.50 -7.31
C SER A 317 -8.49 3.21 -6.57
N ILE A 318 -7.53 2.33 -6.24
CA ILE A 318 -7.79 1.07 -5.53
C ILE A 318 -8.16 1.32 -4.06
N VAL A 319 -7.72 2.44 -3.49
CA VAL A 319 -8.02 2.85 -2.11
C VAL A 319 -9.15 3.88 -2.14
N SER A 320 -10.39 3.40 -2.30
CA SER A 320 -11.60 4.23 -2.37
C SER A 320 -12.41 4.25 -1.06
N GLY A 321 -12.05 3.42 -0.07
CA GLY A 321 -12.72 3.32 1.22
C GLY A 321 -11.81 2.73 2.29
N GLU A 322 -12.32 2.50 3.50
CA GLU A 322 -11.48 2.10 4.64
C GLU A 322 -10.82 0.71 4.48
N THR A 323 -11.48 -0.22 3.79
CA THR A 323 -11.03 -1.61 3.61
C THR A 323 -10.74 -1.92 2.14
N LYS A 324 -10.00 -3.01 1.90
CA LYS A 324 -9.69 -3.49 0.54
C LYS A 324 -10.98 -3.86 -0.19
N SER A 325 -11.27 -3.15 -1.28
CA SER A 325 -12.36 -3.49 -2.18
C SER A 325 -11.84 -4.36 -3.32
N PHE A 326 -12.15 -5.66 -3.29
CA PHE A 326 -11.85 -6.58 -4.40
C PHE A 326 -12.52 -6.12 -5.70
N PHE A 327 -13.72 -5.54 -5.60
CA PHE A 327 -14.45 -4.98 -6.73
C PHE A 327 -13.73 -3.75 -7.33
N SER A 328 -13.20 -2.84 -6.51
CA SER A 328 -12.43 -1.69 -7.00
C SER A 328 -11.11 -2.13 -7.65
N PHE A 329 -10.46 -3.16 -7.11
CA PHE A 329 -9.26 -3.76 -7.72
C PHE A 329 -9.56 -4.39 -9.09
N ALA A 330 -10.60 -5.23 -9.17
CA ALA A 330 -11.04 -5.83 -10.43
C ALA A 330 -11.45 -4.74 -11.43
N LYS A 331 -12.30 -3.80 -11.04
CA LYS A 331 -12.74 -2.68 -11.89
C LYS A 331 -11.54 -1.90 -12.45
N SER A 332 -10.54 -1.59 -11.63
CA SER A 332 -9.32 -0.90 -12.09
C SER A 332 -8.58 -1.70 -13.15
N TRP A 333 -8.50 -3.02 -13.00
CA TRP A 333 -7.88 -3.91 -14.00
C TRP A 333 -8.67 -4.03 -15.31
N TRP A 334 -10.00 -4.04 -15.24
CA TRP A 334 -10.88 -4.12 -16.41
C TRP A 334 -10.95 -2.80 -17.19
N GLN A 335 -10.71 -1.67 -16.53
CA GLN A 335 -10.79 -0.33 -17.14
C GLN A 335 -9.51 0.12 -17.83
N VAL A 336 -8.40 -0.61 -17.65
CA VAL A 336 -7.17 -0.35 -18.39
C VAL A 336 -7.27 -1.09 -19.72
N ASP A 337 -7.46 -0.33 -20.80
CA ASP A 337 -7.37 -0.91 -22.15
C ASP A 337 -6.00 -1.59 -22.31
N LYS A 338 -6.01 -2.81 -22.86
CA LYS A 338 -4.77 -3.52 -23.15
C LYS A 338 -3.92 -2.66 -24.09
N VAL A 339 -2.77 -2.23 -23.59
CA VAL A 339 -1.82 -1.42 -24.35
C VAL A 339 -1.28 -2.28 -25.48
N SER A 340 -1.57 -1.89 -26.72
CA SER A 340 -1.06 -2.56 -27.92
C SER A 340 0.28 -1.94 -28.31
N PRO A 341 1.38 -2.73 -28.39
CA PRO A 341 2.66 -2.22 -28.90
C PRO A 341 2.55 -1.61 -30.30
N ILE A 342 1.64 -2.11 -31.14
CA ILE A 342 1.36 -1.55 -32.48
C ILE A 342 0.79 -0.14 -32.35
N LYS A 343 -0.11 0.12 -31.39
CA LYS A 343 -0.66 1.45 -31.13
C LYS A 343 0.43 2.43 -30.69
N LEU A 344 1.37 1.99 -29.85
CA LEU A 344 2.52 2.81 -29.43
C LEU A 344 3.42 3.17 -30.63
N PHE A 345 3.67 2.20 -31.50
CA PHE A 345 4.43 2.37 -32.75
C PHE A 345 3.73 3.35 -33.70
N ASP A 346 2.44 3.16 -33.97
CA ASP A 346 1.67 4.00 -34.91
C ASP A 346 1.52 5.45 -34.41
N GLU A 347 1.32 5.64 -33.10
CA GLU A 347 1.12 6.97 -32.51
C GLU A 347 2.42 7.65 -32.06
N ASN A 348 3.57 6.98 -32.14
CA ASN A 348 4.87 7.46 -31.66
C ASN A 348 4.84 7.87 -30.18
N LYS A 349 4.25 7.06 -29.30
CA LYS A 349 4.08 7.38 -27.87
C LYS A 349 4.80 6.38 -26.97
N ILE A 350 5.14 6.84 -25.77
CA ILE A 350 5.78 6.03 -24.74
C ILE A 350 4.82 5.81 -23.57
N LEU A 351 4.71 4.56 -23.13
CA LEU A 351 4.04 4.19 -21.89
C LEU A 351 5.05 3.55 -20.95
N ALA A 352 5.16 4.07 -19.73
CA ALA A 352 6.10 3.61 -18.72
C ALA A 352 5.43 3.42 -17.36
N GLY A 353 6.10 2.68 -16.48
CA GLY A 353 5.71 2.49 -15.09
C GLY A 353 6.89 2.70 -14.15
N PHE A 354 6.63 3.16 -12.93
CA PHE A 354 7.66 3.34 -11.91
C PHE A 354 7.19 2.89 -10.53
N HIS A 355 8.01 2.12 -9.81
CA HIS A 355 7.69 1.65 -8.47
C HIS A 355 8.95 1.57 -7.59
N LEU A 356 9.16 2.60 -6.77
CA LEU A 356 10.39 2.75 -5.96
C LEU A 356 10.64 1.56 -5.01
N ARG A 357 9.58 1.03 -4.37
CA ARG A 357 9.73 -0.13 -3.47
C ARG A 357 10.28 -1.36 -4.21
N HIS A 358 9.83 -1.62 -5.44
CA HIS A 358 10.34 -2.76 -6.22
C HIS A 358 11.77 -2.52 -6.67
N LEU A 359 12.07 -1.30 -7.08
CA LEU A 359 13.41 -0.88 -7.48
C LEU A 359 14.43 -1.12 -6.34
N LEU A 360 14.05 -0.80 -5.10
CA LEU A 360 14.88 -1.00 -3.92
C LEU A 360 14.97 -2.47 -3.47
N TYR A 361 13.82 -3.11 -3.20
CA TYR A 361 13.78 -4.36 -2.45
C TYR A 361 13.64 -5.63 -3.31
N GLN A 362 13.32 -5.50 -4.60
CA GLN A 362 13.16 -6.65 -5.51
C GLN A 362 14.19 -6.65 -6.64
N GLN A 363 14.61 -5.47 -7.09
CA GLN A 363 15.52 -5.31 -8.24
C GLN A 363 16.94 -4.96 -7.80
N GLY A 364 17.16 -4.67 -6.51
CA GLY A 364 18.48 -4.46 -5.94
C GLY A 364 19.17 -3.16 -6.37
N CYS A 365 18.45 -2.18 -6.93
CA CYS A 365 19.00 -0.94 -7.49
C CYS A 365 19.30 0.14 -6.43
N HIS A 366 19.74 -0.26 -5.24
CA HIS A 366 20.02 0.63 -4.11
C HIS A 366 21.15 1.65 -4.40
N ASP A 367 22.19 1.26 -5.16
CA ASP A 367 23.27 2.19 -5.55
C ASP A 367 22.78 3.31 -6.47
N TYR A 368 21.90 2.97 -7.41
CA TYR A 368 21.25 3.97 -8.27
C TYR A 368 20.39 4.93 -7.43
N VAL A 369 19.58 4.40 -6.50
CA VAL A 369 18.76 5.24 -5.62
C VAL A 369 19.63 6.14 -4.74
N ARG A 370 20.76 5.64 -4.23
CA ARG A 370 21.75 6.46 -3.51
C ARG A 370 22.27 7.61 -4.36
N GLY A 371 22.58 7.37 -5.64
CA GLY A 371 22.95 8.42 -6.59
C GLY A 371 21.85 9.47 -6.80
N VAL A 372 20.57 9.04 -6.87
CA VAL A 372 19.43 9.96 -6.94
C VAL A 372 19.29 10.80 -5.66
N VAL A 373 19.42 10.17 -4.48
CA VAL A 373 19.37 10.85 -3.18
C VAL A 373 20.44 11.94 -3.11
N SER A 374 21.68 11.64 -3.50
CA SER A 374 22.77 12.63 -3.54
C SER A 374 22.45 13.83 -4.45
N LYS A 375 21.84 13.60 -5.62
CA LYS A 375 21.42 14.70 -6.51
C LYS A 375 20.31 15.55 -5.90
N VAL A 376 19.31 14.92 -5.26
CA VAL A 376 18.21 15.62 -4.59
C VAL A 376 18.73 16.45 -3.41
N PHE A 377 19.60 15.88 -2.56
CA PHE A 377 20.24 16.61 -1.46
C PHE A 377 21.04 17.80 -1.95
N LYS A 378 21.83 17.63 -3.03
CA LYS A 378 22.54 18.74 -3.65
C LYS A 378 21.59 19.85 -4.14
N MET A 379 20.46 19.50 -4.75
CA MET A 379 19.45 20.49 -5.16
C MET A 379 18.84 21.22 -3.96
N TRP A 380 18.66 20.55 -2.83
CA TRP A 380 18.20 21.18 -1.58
C TRP A 380 19.25 22.13 -1.01
N GLU A 381 20.53 21.73 -0.94
CA GLU A 381 21.64 22.57 -0.47
C GLU A 381 21.78 23.84 -1.34
N GLU A 382 21.59 23.69 -2.65
CA GLU A 382 21.57 24.80 -3.63
C GLU A 382 20.27 25.63 -3.60
N LYS A 383 19.32 25.30 -2.73
CA LYS A 383 18.01 25.96 -2.57
C LYS A 383 17.18 26.00 -3.85
N LYS A 384 17.35 25.01 -4.74
CA LYS A 384 16.62 24.89 -6.02
C LYS A 384 15.25 24.26 -5.87
N ILE A 385 15.00 23.57 -4.76
CA ILE A 385 13.76 22.83 -4.52
C ILE A 385 13.11 23.27 -3.20
N LYS A 386 11.77 23.21 -3.15
CA LYS A 386 10.96 23.64 -2.00
C LYS A 386 10.20 22.46 -1.41
N ILE A 387 10.56 22.07 -0.20
CA ILE A 387 9.90 20.98 0.53
C ILE A 387 8.59 21.49 1.13
N THR A 388 7.51 20.72 0.99
CA THR A 388 6.19 21.07 1.56
C THR A 388 5.73 20.01 2.55
N THR A 389 5.56 20.42 3.80
CA THR A 389 5.00 19.63 4.89
C THR A 389 3.57 20.11 5.18
N ASP A 390 2.63 19.18 5.25
CA ASP A 390 1.22 19.43 5.56
C ASP A 390 0.97 19.54 7.07
N SER A 391 1.37 18.51 7.82
CA SER A 391 1.05 18.41 9.25
C SER A 391 1.93 17.39 9.97
N GLU A 392 2.08 17.62 11.28
CA GLU A 392 2.88 16.80 12.20
C GLU A 392 1.96 16.21 13.28
N TRP A 393 2.04 14.90 13.52
CA TRP A 393 1.16 14.15 14.43
C TRP A 393 1.96 13.31 15.42
N ALA A 394 1.40 13.06 16.60
CA ALA A 394 1.93 12.06 17.52
C ALA A 394 1.70 10.65 16.97
N LEU A 395 2.40 9.64 17.49
CA LEU A 395 2.19 8.24 17.09
C LEU A 395 0.77 7.78 17.41
N GLU A 396 0.23 8.22 18.53
CA GLU A 396 -1.11 7.90 19.01
C GLU A 396 -2.23 8.45 18.11
N ASP A 397 -1.95 9.52 17.36
CA ASP A 397 -2.91 10.15 16.46
C ASP A 397 -2.83 9.60 15.02
N VAL A 398 -2.10 8.49 14.80
CA VAL A 398 -1.87 7.93 13.45
C VAL A 398 -3.16 7.62 12.69
N ALA A 399 -4.23 7.24 13.39
CA ALA A 399 -5.52 6.95 12.75
C ALA A 399 -6.10 8.21 12.09
N GLU A 400 -6.03 9.36 12.76
CA GLU A 400 -6.48 10.65 12.21
C GLU A 400 -5.57 11.13 11.09
N ALA A 401 -4.26 10.96 11.25
CA ALA A 401 -3.27 11.28 10.21
C ALA A 401 -3.54 10.48 8.92
N MET A 402 -3.80 9.18 9.04
CA MET A 402 -4.20 8.34 7.91
C MET A 402 -5.55 8.74 7.32
N GLN A 403 -6.54 9.07 8.16
CA GLN A 403 -7.85 9.52 7.67
C GLN A 403 -7.68 10.79 6.83
N LYS A 404 -6.86 11.75 7.28
CA LYS A 404 -6.58 12.98 6.52
C LYS A 404 -6.02 12.68 5.12
N MET A 405 -5.09 11.73 5.02
CA MET A 405 -4.55 11.30 3.71
C MET A 405 -5.60 10.53 2.89
N HIS A 406 -6.39 9.67 3.52
CA HIS A 406 -7.44 8.91 2.87
C HIS A 406 -8.51 9.82 2.25
N ASP A 407 -8.90 10.87 2.99
CA ASP A 407 -9.80 11.94 2.55
C ASP A 407 -9.15 12.88 1.51
N ARG A 408 -7.88 12.65 1.17
CA ARG A 408 -7.08 13.50 0.28
C ARG A 408 -7.07 14.96 0.72
N LYS A 409 -7.08 15.25 2.02
CA LYS A 409 -7.12 16.62 2.58
C LYS A 409 -5.74 17.24 2.78
N ASN A 410 -4.67 16.46 2.73
CA ASN A 410 -3.31 16.96 2.93
C ASN A 410 -2.79 17.78 1.74
N ILE A 411 -2.00 18.81 2.02
CA ILE A 411 -1.20 19.56 1.04
C ILE A 411 0.28 19.34 1.37
N GLY A 412 0.93 18.41 0.67
CA GLY A 412 2.29 17.96 1.01
C GLY A 412 2.32 16.81 2.03
N LYS A 413 3.46 16.64 2.71
CA LYS A 413 3.76 15.46 3.54
C LYS A 413 3.10 15.50 4.91
N ILE A 414 2.54 14.36 5.35
CA ILE A 414 2.15 14.13 6.75
C ILE A 414 3.31 13.43 7.47
N ILE A 415 3.67 13.94 8.65
CA ILE A 415 4.78 13.43 9.47
C ILE A 415 4.24 12.89 10.79
N LEU A 416 4.79 11.76 11.24
CA LEU A 416 4.59 11.24 12.60
C LEU A 416 5.86 11.51 13.42
N LEU A 417 5.69 12.01 14.64
CA LEU A 417 6.78 12.39 15.54
C LEU A 417 6.66 11.60 16.84
N PRO A 418 7.64 10.74 17.18
CA PRO A 418 7.64 9.98 18.44
C PRO A 418 7.52 10.86 19.69
N ASP A 419 8.23 11.99 19.73
CA ASP A 419 8.29 12.85 20.92
C ASP A 419 7.12 13.84 21.03
N LYS A 420 6.21 13.86 20.05
CA LYS A 420 5.05 14.77 20.08
C LYS A 420 3.97 14.22 20.99
N ALA A 421 3.44 15.07 21.88
CA ALA A 421 2.30 14.73 22.72
C ALA A 421 1.03 14.53 21.87
N PRO A 422 0.17 13.54 22.21
CA PRO A 422 -1.07 13.29 21.52
C PRO A 422 -2.05 14.46 21.65
N LYS A 423 -2.90 14.65 20.65
CA LYS A 423 -3.97 15.65 20.74
C LYS A 423 -4.96 15.29 21.85
N PRO A 424 -5.53 16.29 22.55
CA PRO A 424 -6.61 16.04 23.49
C PRO A 424 -7.77 15.32 22.78
N GLN A 425 -8.14 14.14 23.26
CA GLN A 425 -9.21 13.36 22.64
C GLN A 425 -10.53 14.15 22.72
N GLN A 426 -11.10 14.51 21.57
CA GLN A 426 -12.40 15.22 21.48
C GLN A 426 -13.57 14.45 22.12
N LYS A 427 -13.41 13.15 22.40
CA LYS A 427 -14.39 12.35 23.15
C LYS A 427 -14.64 12.87 24.57
N ALA A 428 -13.62 13.39 25.25
CA ALA A 428 -13.76 13.87 26.63
C ALA A 428 -14.55 15.20 26.72
N MET A 429 -14.59 16.00 25.65
CA MET A 429 -15.37 17.25 25.61
C MET A 429 -16.88 16.98 25.43
N LYS A 430 -17.27 16.00 24.61
CA LYS A 430 -18.69 15.63 24.45
C LYS A 430 -19.29 14.96 25.69
N GLU A 431 -18.49 14.25 26.48
CA GLU A 431 -18.93 13.70 27.77
C GLU A 431 -19.01 14.79 28.85
N LYS A 432 -18.10 15.78 28.84
CA LYS A 432 -18.21 16.96 29.72
C LYS A 432 -19.40 17.85 29.39
N GLU A 433 -19.71 18.12 28.12
CA GLU A 433 -20.92 18.88 27.73
C GLU A 433 -22.21 18.15 28.10
N LYS A 434 -22.24 16.81 28.04
CA LYS A 434 -23.38 16.02 28.54
C LYS A 434 -23.51 16.03 30.06
N SER A 435 -22.40 16.16 30.80
CA SER A 435 -22.43 16.26 32.27
C SER A 435 -22.84 17.65 32.79
N ILE A 436 -22.67 18.69 31.97
CA ILE A 436 -23.07 20.07 32.31
C ILE A 436 -24.56 20.32 31.99
N THR A 437 -25.14 19.57 31.05
CA THR A 437 -26.56 19.69 30.67
C THR A 437 -27.53 18.84 31.51
N SER A 438 -27.05 18.04 32.47
CA SER A 438 -27.88 17.19 33.32
C SER A 438 -28.07 17.71 34.76
N GLY A 439 -27.78 18.99 35.02
CA GLY A 439 -27.79 19.55 36.36
C GLY A 439 -28.57 20.85 36.48
N GLU A 440 -29.85 20.89 36.07
CA GLU A 440 -30.81 21.90 36.54
C GLU A 440 -32.24 21.58 36.05
N SER A 441 -33.12 21.13 36.96
CA SER A 441 -34.53 21.57 37.02
C SER A 441 -35.24 20.93 38.22
N THR A 442 -35.70 21.77 39.14
CA THR A 442 -36.54 21.47 40.30
C THR A 442 -38.03 21.46 39.94
N ASP A 443 -38.72 20.41 40.39
CA ASP A 443 -40.09 20.30 40.93
C ASP A 443 -41.27 21.17 40.41
N THR A 444 -42.36 20.51 39.98
CA THR A 444 -43.72 20.61 40.56
C THR A 444 -44.75 19.71 39.83
N ASP A 445 -45.47 18.88 40.61
CA ASP A 445 -46.62 17.98 40.30
C ASP A 445 -47.96 18.79 40.24
N PRO A 446 -49.20 18.27 39.95
CA PRO A 446 -49.67 16.88 40.07
C PRO A 446 -50.71 16.31 39.04
N LYS A 447 -50.80 14.96 39.05
CA LYS A 447 -51.96 14.04 38.86
C LYS A 447 -52.91 14.22 37.66
N ASP A 448 -52.99 13.18 36.83
CA ASP A 448 -54.29 12.63 36.42
C ASP A 448 -54.24 11.12 36.09
N GLU A 449 -55.34 10.46 36.40
CA GLU A 449 -55.55 9.01 36.50
C GLU A 449 -56.13 8.46 35.18
N GLN A 450 -55.47 7.49 34.52
CA GLN A 450 -56.14 6.64 33.54
C GLN A 450 -55.43 5.30 33.28
N THR A 451 -56.27 4.28 33.28
CA THR A 451 -56.07 2.83 33.23
C THR A 451 -55.27 2.28 32.03
N PRO A 452 -54.57 1.12 32.17
CA PRO A 452 -53.82 0.52 31.07
C PRO A 452 -54.64 -0.53 30.29
N PRO A 453 -54.53 -0.60 28.96
CA PRO A 453 -54.88 -1.79 28.19
C PRO A 453 -53.65 -2.67 27.87
N PRO A 454 -53.85 -3.93 27.46
CA PRO A 454 -53.21 -5.09 28.08
C PRO A 454 -51.90 -5.57 27.44
N GLU A 455 -51.15 -6.34 28.25
CA GLU A 455 -50.05 -7.21 27.85
C GLU A 455 -50.39 -8.05 26.60
N ILE A 456 -49.56 -7.92 25.55
CA ILE A 456 -49.36 -9.00 24.58
C ILE A 456 -48.05 -9.69 24.94
N LYS A 457 -48.19 -10.75 25.74
CA LYS A 457 -47.22 -11.84 25.84
C LYS A 457 -47.19 -12.57 24.50
N ASN A 458 -46.05 -12.50 23.81
CA ASN A 458 -45.53 -13.56 22.93
C ASN A 458 -44.07 -13.23 22.56
N ILE A 459 -43.17 -13.34 23.55
CA ILE A 459 -41.74 -13.52 23.26
C ILE A 459 -41.54 -15.02 23.06
N PHE A 460 -41.40 -15.44 21.81
CA PHE A 460 -40.76 -16.72 21.51
C PHE A 460 -39.29 -16.61 21.92
N VAL A 461 -38.97 -17.19 23.07
CA VAL A 461 -37.59 -17.54 23.42
C VAL A 461 -37.19 -18.70 22.51
N VAL A 462 -36.60 -18.40 21.35
CA VAL A 462 -35.88 -19.41 20.56
C VAL A 462 -34.56 -19.66 21.28
N LYS A 463 -34.52 -20.73 22.07
CA LYS A 463 -33.26 -21.32 22.53
C LYS A 463 -32.49 -21.79 21.30
N SER A 464 -31.32 -21.19 21.06
CA SER A 464 -30.36 -21.60 20.03
C SER A 464 -29.94 -23.06 20.25
N PRO A 465 -30.17 -23.98 19.30
CA PRO A 465 -29.50 -25.28 19.28
C PRO A 465 -28.11 -25.14 18.62
N PRO A 466 -27.17 -26.06 18.87
CA PRO A 466 -25.83 -25.98 18.30
C PRO A 466 -25.89 -26.28 16.80
N PHE A 467 -25.74 -25.26 15.96
CA PHE A 467 -25.80 -25.41 14.49
C PHE A 467 -24.40 -25.36 13.88
N ILE A 468 -23.79 -26.54 13.66
CA ILE A 468 -22.52 -26.69 12.94
C ILE A 468 -22.68 -27.75 11.82
N SER A 469 -22.20 -27.40 10.62
CA SER A 469 -21.85 -28.23 9.46
C SER A 469 -22.88 -28.57 8.35
N SER A 470 -24.20 -28.49 8.56
CA SER A 470 -25.18 -28.91 7.52
C SER A 470 -25.65 -27.79 6.58
N GLN A 471 -25.85 -26.56 7.07
CA GLN A 471 -26.31 -25.43 6.22
C GLN A 471 -25.25 -24.92 5.23
N TRP A 472 -23.96 -25.01 5.57
CA TRP A 472 -22.87 -24.70 4.64
C TRP A 472 -22.76 -25.70 3.48
N LYS A 473 -23.16 -26.96 3.72
CA LYS A 473 -23.24 -27.97 2.65
C LYS A 473 -24.44 -27.71 1.73
N CYS A 474 -25.59 -27.27 2.28
CA CYS A 474 -26.73 -26.85 1.45
C CYS A 474 -26.42 -25.59 0.63
N LEU A 475 -25.77 -24.57 1.20
CA LEU A 475 -25.36 -23.36 0.45
C LEU A 475 -24.30 -23.66 -0.61
N LYS A 476 -23.32 -24.53 -0.31
CA LYS A 476 -22.37 -25.02 -1.33
C LYS A 476 -23.04 -25.87 -2.40
N PHE A 477 -24.02 -26.69 -2.05
CA PHE A 477 -24.77 -27.49 -3.01
C PHE A 477 -25.63 -26.60 -3.91
N ILE A 478 -26.33 -25.61 -3.36
CA ILE A 478 -27.11 -24.63 -4.13
C ILE A 478 -26.20 -23.78 -5.03
N ALA A 479 -25.03 -23.36 -4.55
CA ALA A 479 -24.04 -22.64 -5.36
C ALA A 479 -23.47 -23.52 -6.49
N LEU A 480 -23.12 -24.78 -6.21
CA LEU A 480 -22.67 -25.74 -7.22
C LEU A 480 -23.76 -26.08 -8.25
N GLN A 481 -25.03 -26.14 -7.83
CA GLN A 481 -26.15 -26.38 -8.74
C GLN A 481 -26.41 -25.15 -9.62
N LYS A 482 -26.25 -23.93 -9.09
CA LYS A 482 -26.31 -22.69 -9.90
C LYS A 482 -25.14 -22.58 -10.88
N GLU A 483 -23.93 -22.96 -10.50
CA GLU A 483 -22.77 -23.00 -11.42
C GLU A 483 -22.94 -24.06 -12.51
N LYS A 484 -23.44 -25.25 -12.17
CA LYS A 484 -23.74 -26.30 -13.16
C LYS A 484 -24.87 -25.89 -14.09
N LEU A 485 -25.90 -25.20 -13.60
CA LEU A 485 -26.97 -24.65 -14.43
C LEU A 485 -26.44 -23.57 -15.39
N LEU A 486 -25.54 -22.70 -14.92
CA LEU A 486 -24.91 -21.67 -15.75
C LEU A 486 -24.00 -22.29 -16.82
N ILE A 487 -23.28 -23.36 -16.49
CA ILE A 487 -22.45 -24.13 -17.42
C ILE A 487 -23.32 -24.84 -18.47
N VAL A 488 -24.48 -25.39 -18.09
CA VAL A 488 -25.42 -26.01 -19.04
C VAL A 488 -26.07 -24.96 -19.93
N ILE A 489 -26.46 -23.79 -19.40
CA ILE A 489 -26.99 -22.66 -20.18
C ILE A 489 -25.95 -22.15 -21.20
N LEU A 490 -24.68 -22.03 -20.79
CA LEU A 490 -23.57 -21.63 -21.66
C LEU A 490 -23.20 -22.71 -22.68
N ALA A 491 -23.32 -23.99 -22.33
CA ALA A 491 -23.05 -25.10 -23.24
C ALA A 491 -24.15 -25.26 -24.31
N VAL A 492 -25.42 -25.02 -23.94
CA VAL A 492 -26.56 -24.98 -24.88
C VAL A 492 -26.39 -23.83 -25.88
N PHE A 493 -25.78 -22.71 -25.45
CA PHE A 493 -25.48 -21.53 -26.28
C PHE A 493 -24.44 -21.79 -27.38
N VAL A 494 -23.58 -22.80 -27.22
CA VAL A 494 -22.55 -23.15 -28.21
C VAL A 494 -23.09 -24.09 -29.30
N VAL A 495 -24.27 -24.69 -29.10
CA VAL A 495 -24.78 -25.78 -29.94
C VAL A 495 -26.07 -25.43 -30.70
N LEU A 496 -26.86 -24.43 -30.27
CA LEU A 496 -28.13 -24.10 -30.94
C LEU A 496 -28.01 -22.98 -32.00
N PRO A 497 -28.66 -23.14 -33.18
CA PRO A 497 -28.78 -22.06 -34.18
C PRO A 497 -29.60 -20.86 -33.66
N ASN A 498 -29.38 -19.69 -34.27
CA ASN A 498 -29.87 -18.36 -33.85
C ASN A 498 -31.40 -18.17 -33.65
N ASP A 499 -32.25 -19.14 -34.00
CA ASP A 499 -33.72 -18.93 -34.05
C ASP A 499 -34.48 -19.37 -32.78
N CYS A 500 -33.80 -19.73 -31.69
CA CYS A 500 -34.44 -20.16 -30.43
C CYS A 500 -34.60 -19.05 -29.36
N TYR A 501 -34.84 -17.80 -29.78
CA TYR A 501 -34.94 -16.65 -28.85
C TYR A 501 -36.24 -16.62 -28.01
N SER A 502 -37.33 -17.27 -28.45
CA SER A 502 -38.61 -17.26 -27.70
C SER A 502 -38.56 -18.12 -26.44
N LEU A 503 -37.91 -19.29 -26.51
CA LEU A 503 -37.74 -20.21 -25.38
C LEU A 503 -36.90 -19.61 -24.24
N PHE A 504 -35.98 -18.70 -24.58
CA PHE A 504 -35.12 -17.98 -23.61
C PHE A 504 -35.92 -17.01 -22.74
N LYS A 505 -36.93 -16.35 -23.31
CA LYS A 505 -37.76 -15.38 -22.59
C LYS A 505 -38.65 -16.06 -21.55
N ASP A 506 -39.17 -17.24 -21.87
CA ASP A 506 -39.99 -18.02 -20.95
C ASP A 506 -39.17 -18.68 -19.83
N LEU A 507 -37.93 -19.11 -20.12
CA LEU A 507 -37.03 -19.71 -19.13
C LEU A 507 -36.48 -18.68 -18.12
N MET A 508 -36.19 -17.45 -18.56
CA MET A 508 -35.76 -16.35 -17.69
C MET A 508 -36.88 -15.78 -16.82
N CYS A 509 -38.15 -15.99 -17.21
CA CYS A 509 -39.30 -15.64 -16.38
C CYS A 509 -39.60 -16.67 -15.28
N LEU A 510 -39.06 -17.89 -15.39
CA LEU A 510 -39.25 -18.99 -14.44
C LEU A 510 -38.15 -19.08 -13.36
N LEU A 511 -36.99 -18.43 -13.61
CA LEU A 511 -35.86 -18.27 -12.68
C LEU A 511 -36.01 -17.00 -11.84
#